data_AF-A0A0F2R9H3-F1
#
_entry.id   AF-A0A0F2R9H3-F1
#
_cell.length_a   1.000
_cell.length_b   1.000
_cell.length_c   1.000
_cell.angle_alpha   90.00
_cell.angle_beta   90.00
_cell.angle_gamma   90.00
#
_symmetry.space_group_name_H-M   'P 1'
#
loop_
_entity.id
_entity.type
_entity.pdbx_description
1 polymer ?
#
loop_
_entity_poly.entity_id
_entity_poly.type
_entity_poly.pdbx_seq_one_letter_code
_entity_poly.pdbx_strand_id
1 'polypeptide(L)'
;MTDVLPAHLRTDHWYCDLHHAMLVIMFKRLIPALRGGNRQQSTYFVDTMSMYWLLHCLMEEEGFAHAVARGRVDQALIDAHAGAHLKLMLSWRDAVFLPFKEGTTDPETLAVAADAYYTAVMHHIGTFDQQTYGTESAHDAGSRREEIAHLAKAGLPLSPFMDGAMDTTRRLMPKMAVALAPRPSKNAEHPPKMLQGGALSGMRADLARALGTRRTPLTMLGRELLVA
;
A
#
# COMPACT_ATOMS: atom_id res chain seq x y z
N MET A 1 -7.98 -16.66 10.39
CA MET A 1 -8.40 -15.51 9.54
C MET A 1 -7.55 -15.52 8.28
N THR A 2 -8.14 -15.32 7.10
CA THR A 2 -7.45 -15.45 5.79
C THR A 2 -6.67 -14.19 5.43
N ASP A 3 -5.40 -14.28 5.03
CA ASP A 3 -4.56 -13.16 4.54
C ASP A 3 -4.97 -12.69 3.14
N VAL A 4 -6.26 -12.41 2.96
CA VAL A 4 -6.88 -12.17 1.67
C VAL A 4 -7.73 -10.92 1.76
N LEU A 5 -7.58 -10.03 0.77
CA LEU A 5 -8.48 -8.90 0.58
C LEU A 5 -9.90 -9.44 0.34
N PRO A 6 -10.88 -9.10 1.20
CA PRO A 6 -12.26 -9.53 1.01
C PRO A 6 -12.75 -9.22 -0.41
N ALA A 7 -13.48 -10.16 -1.01
CA ALA A 7 -13.89 -10.04 -2.42
C ALA A 7 -14.71 -8.76 -2.70
N HIS A 8 -15.55 -8.34 -1.75
CA HIS A 8 -16.36 -7.13 -1.86
C HIS A 8 -15.56 -5.82 -1.72
N LEU A 9 -14.27 -5.89 -1.36
CA LEU A 9 -13.36 -4.74 -1.29
C LEU A 9 -12.43 -4.65 -2.50
N ARG A 10 -12.58 -5.54 -3.48
CA ARG A 10 -11.81 -5.47 -4.73
C ARG A 10 -12.41 -4.40 -5.62
N THR A 11 -11.54 -3.62 -6.23
CA THR A 11 -11.88 -2.47 -7.07
C THR A 11 -11.82 -2.80 -8.56
N ASP A 12 -11.35 -3.99 -8.94
CA ASP A 12 -11.01 -4.35 -10.33
C ASP A 12 -9.97 -3.41 -10.97
N HIS A 13 -9.33 -2.58 -10.15
CA HIS A 13 -8.16 -1.80 -10.48
C HIS A 13 -6.94 -2.49 -9.87
N TRP A 14 -6.21 -3.25 -10.71
CA TRP A 14 -5.20 -4.20 -10.22
C TRP A 14 -4.12 -3.54 -9.33
N TYR A 15 -3.79 -2.28 -9.59
CA TYR A 15 -2.83 -1.53 -8.78
C TYR A 15 -3.36 -1.30 -7.36
N CYS A 16 -4.60 -0.79 -7.24
CA CYS A 16 -5.25 -0.57 -5.95
C CYS A 16 -5.44 -1.90 -5.22
N ASP A 17 -5.93 -2.93 -5.89
CA ASP A 17 -6.15 -4.25 -5.29
C ASP A 17 -4.86 -4.90 -4.77
N LEU A 18 -3.76 -4.73 -5.49
CA LEU A 18 -2.43 -5.17 -5.04
C LEU A 18 -2.01 -4.44 -3.76
N HIS A 19 -2.22 -3.13 -3.71
CA HIS A 19 -1.85 -2.28 -2.58
C HIS A 19 -2.72 -2.56 -1.35
N HIS A 20 -4.04 -2.69 -1.54
CA HIS A 20 -4.99 -3.09 -0.52
C HIS A 20 -4.64 -4.46 0.07
N ALA A 21 -4.33 -5.44 -0.78
CA ALA A 21 -3.89 -6.76 -0.33
C ALA A 21 -2.60 -6.68 0.50
N MET A 22 -1.62 -5.89 0.07
CA MET A 22 -0.38 -5.70 0.82
C MET A 22 -0.61 -5.03 2.18
N LEU A 23 -1.48 -4.03 2.26
CA LEU A 23 -1.86 -3.40 3.53
C LEU A 23 -2.47 -4.42 4.48
N VAL A 24 -3.44 -5.23 4.02
CA VAL A 24 -4.04 -6.30 4.82
C VAL A 24 -2.98 -7.26 5.37
N ILE A 25 -2.04 -7.70 4.52
CA ILE A 25 -0.96 -8.59 4.95
C ILE A 25 -0.10 -7.89 6.02
N MET A 26 0.30 -6.64 5.80
CA MET A 26 1.17 -5.93 6.74
C MET A 26 0.50 -5.72 8.10
N PHE A 27 -0.77 -5.31 8.16
CA PHE A 27 -1.49 -5.16 9.44
C PHE A 27 -1.58 -6.47 10.21
N LYS A 28 -1.89 -7.58 9.52
CA LYS A 28 -2.00 -8.91 10.13
C LYS A 28 -0.69 -9.42 10.69
N ARG A 29 0.44 -8.91 10.22
CA ARG A 29 1.77 -9.23 10.75
C ARG A 29 2.23 -8.22 11.79
N LEU A 30 1.89 -6.94 11.64
CA LEU A 30 2.25 -5.88 12.58
C LEU A 30 1.57 -6.05 13.94
N ILE A 31 0.25 -6.26 13.96
CA ILE A 31 -0.52 -6.28 15.21
C ILE A 31 0.00 -7.39 16.15
N PRO A 32 0.19 -8.64 15.72
CA PRO A 32 0.80 -9.67 16.56
C PRO A 32 2.26 -9.36 16.94
N ALA A 33 3.03 -8.71 16.07
CA ALA A 33 4.42 -8.34 16.38
C ALA A 33 4.49 -7.28 17.49
N LEU A 34 3.57 -6.31 17.50
CA LEU A 34 3.42 -5.34 18.58
C LEU A 34 3.05 -6.04 19.89
N ARG A 35 1.98 -6.86 19.89
CA ARG A 35 1.55 -7.61 21.09
C ARG A 35 2.62 -8.56 21.63
N GLY A 36 3.38 -9.18 20.74
CA GLY A 36 4.47 -10.09 21.10
C GLY A 36 5.77 -9.38 21.49
N GLY A 37 5.82 -8.05 21.50
CA GLY A 37 7.03 -7.28 21.83
C GLY A 37 8.18 -7.46 20.83
N ASN A 38 7.91 -7.96 19.62
CA ASN A 38 8.94 -8.18 18.60
C ASN A 38 9.34 -6.87 17.92
N ARG A 39 10.17 -6.07 18.62
CA ARG A 39 10.56 -4.72 18.20
C ARG A 39 11.15 -4.67 16.78
N GLN A 40 11.96 -5.66 16.40
CA GLN A 40 12.57 -5.69 15.07
C GLN A 40 11.51 -5.82 13.97
N GLN A 41 10.58 -6.78 14.15
CA GLN A 41 9.50 -7.00 13.20
C GLN A 41 8.51 -5.84 13.18
N SER A 42 8.16 -5.28 14.34
CA SER A 42 7.30 -4.10 14.43
C SER A 42 7.94 -2.90 13.73
N THR A 43 9.26 -2.67 13.90
CA THR A 43 9.98 -1.59 13.22
C THR A 43 9.89 -1.75 11.71
N TYR A 44 10.14 -2.97 11.20
CA TYR A 44 10.04 -3.25 9.78
C TYR A 44 8.65 -2.92 9.23
N PHE A 45 7.58 -3.38 9.89
CA PHE A 45 6.22 -3.15 9.40
C PHE A 45 5.78 -1.70 9.56
N VAL A 46 6.06 -1.04 10.69
CA VAL A 46 5.74 0.38 10.88
C VAL A 46 6.41 1.24 9.82
N ASP A 47 7.72 1.05 9.59
CA ASP A 47 8.45 1.83 8.59
C ASP A 47 8.00 1.52 7.16
N THR A 48 7.72 0.24 6.86
CA THR A 48 7.25 -0.17 5.53
C THR A 48 5.87 0.38 5.25
N MET A 49 4.91 0.23 6.17
CA MET A 49 3.53 0.70 6.02
C MET A 49 3.46 2.22 5.88
N SER A 50 4.26 2.96 6.66
CA SER A 50 4.30 4.42 6.61
C SER A 50 4.68 4.93 5.21
N MET A 51 5.66 4.28 4.57
CA MET A 51 6.00 4.59 3.18
C MET A 51 4.96 4.04 2.20
N TYR A 52 4.47 2.82 2.42
CA TYR A 52 3.56 2.15 1.50
C TYR A 52 2.25 2.90 1.36
N TRP A 53 1.69 3.39 2.48
CA TRP A 53 0.47 4.18 2.51
C TRP A 53 0.64 5.49 1.73
N LEU A 54 1.73 6.23 1.98
CA LEU A 54 2.02 7.45 1.24
C LEU A 54 2.11 7.21 -0.28
N LEU A 55 2.83 6.17 -0.70
CA LEU A 55 2.98 5.85 -2.12
C LEU A 55 1.67 5.38 -2.77
N HIS A 56 0.87 4.64 -2.02
CA HIS A 56 -0.47 4.24 -2.45
C HIS A 56 -1.36 5.46 -2.72
N CYS A 57 -1.47 6.38 -1.75
CA CYS A 57 -2.26 7.61 -1.91
C CYS A 57 -1.78 8.45 -3.10
N LEU A 58 -0.47 8.63 -3.26
CA LEU A 58 0.08 9.43 -4.38
C LEU A 58 -0.26 8.86 -5.76
N MET A 59 -0.22 7.54 -5.87
CA MET A 59 -0.51 6.87 -7.12
C MET A 59 -1.99 6.95 -7.46
N GLU A 60 -2.87 6.86 -6.47
CA GLU A 60 -4.29 7.10 -6.69
C GLU A 60 -4.57 8.57 -7.03
N GLU A 61 -3.90 9.50 -6.36
CA GLU A 61 -4.04 10.93 -6.64
C GLU A 61 -3.53 11.31 -8.04
N GLU A 62 -2.47 10.65 -8.53
CA GLU A 62 -2.04 10.77 -9.93
C GLU A 62 -3.08 10.19 -10.90
N GLY A 63 -3.72 9.07 -10.54
CA GLY A 63 -4.84 8.48 -11.30
C GLY A 63 -6.03 9.44 -11.36
N PHE A 64 -6.38 10.04 -10.23
CA PHE A 64 -7.43 11.06 -10.13
C PHE A 64 -7.13 12.27 -10.99
N ALA A 65 -5.90 12.80 -10.95
CA ALA A 65 -5.50 13.93 -11.78
C ALA A 65 -5.67 13.61 -13.27
N HIS A 66 -5.32 12.39 -13.69
CA HIS A 66 -5.55 11.92 -15.05
C HIS A 66 -7.04 11.82 -15.40
N ALA A 67 -7.85 11.23 -14.51
CA ALA A 67 -9.28 11.04 -14.72
C ALA A 67 -10.04 12.38 -14.80
N VAL A 68 -9.69 13.34 -13.94
CA VAL A 68 -10.22 14.71 -13.95
C VAL A 68 -9.85 15.42 -15.25
N ALA A 69 -8.59 15.32 -15.69
CA ALA A 69 -8.13 15.93 -16.95
C ALA A 69 -8.88 15.39 -18.19
N ARG A 70 -9.49 14.20 -18.08
CA ARG A 70 -10.33 13.59 -19.12
C ARG A 70 -11.83 13.76 -18.88
N GLY A 71 -12.24 14.49 -17.85
CA GLY A 71 -13.65 14.75 -17.51
C GLY A 71 -14.42 13.50 -17.11
N ARG A 72 -13.74 12.50 -16.51
CA ARG A 72 -14.33 11.19 -16.19
C ARG A 72 -14.88 11.09 -14.77
N VAL A 73 -14.35 11.89 -13.86
CA VAL A 73 -14.72 11.89 -12.44
C VAL A 73 -14.99 13.31 -11.99
N ASP A 74 -15.93 13.44 -11.07
CA ASP A 74 -16.25 14.71 -10.42
C ASP A 74 -15.11 15.15 -9.48
N GLN A 75 -14.70 16.41 -9.61
CA GLN A 75 -13.66 16.99 -8.77
C GLN A 75 -14.02 16.92 -7.28
N ALA A 76 -15.30 17.10 -6.93
CA ALA A 76 -15.71 17.07 -5.52
C ALA A 76 -15.53 15.68 -4.89
N LEU A 77 -15.74 14.60 -5.66
CA LEU A 77 -15.46 13.24 -5.20
C LEU A 77 -13.96 13.03 -4.98
N ILE A 78 -13.13 13.49 -5.91
CA ILE A 78 -11.67 13.40 -5.79
C ILE A 78 -11.15 14.18 -4.57
N ASP A 79 -11.63 15.40 -4.36
CA ASP A 79 -11.24 16.22 -3.22
C ASP A 79 -11.63 15.56 -1.89
N ALA A 80 -12.80 14.90 -1.84
CA ALA A 80 -13.23 14.14 -0.68
C ALA A 80 -12.33 12.91 -0.43
N HIS A 81 -11.96 12.17 -1.48
CA HIS A 81 -11.08 11.00 -1.39
C HIS A 81 -9.67 11.40 -0.93
N ALA A 82 -9.05 12.41 -1.56
CA ALA A 82 -7.75 12.94 -1.16
C ALA A 82 -7.77 13.50 0.28
N GLY A 83 -8.89 14.14 0.67
CA GLY A 83 -9.12 14.56 2.05
C GLY A 83 -9.15 13.38 3.04
N ALA A 84 -9.70 12.23 2.65
CA ALA A 84 -9.69 11.01 3.45
C ALA A 84 -8.27 10.41 3.55
N HIS A 85 -7.49 10.40 2.46
CA HIS A 85 -6.07 10.01 2.49
C HIS A 85 -5.28 10.79 3.51
N LEU A 86 -5.40 12.13 3.48
CA LEU A 86 -4.69 12.99 4.42
C LEU A 86 -5.09 12.70 5.87
N LYS A 87 -6.39 12.56 6.15
CA LYS A 87 -6.88 12.23 7.50
C LYS A 87 -6.32 10.90 8.00
N LEU A 88 -6.32 9.86 7.16
CA LEU A 88 -5.74 8.56 7.50
C LEU A 88 -4.22 8.64 7.69
N MET A 89 -3.51 9.39 6.86
CA MET A 89 -2.07 9.54 6.99
C MET A 89 -1.70 10.25 8.31
N LEU A 90 -2.44 11.28 8.68
CA LEU A 90 -2.25 11.99 9.94
C LEU A 90 -2.61 11.12 11.14
N SER A 91 -3.71 10.36 11.08
CA SER A 91 -4.10 9.47 12.19
C SER A 91 -3.08 8.35 12.41
N TRP A 92 -2.55 7.75 11.34
CA TRP A 92 -1.44 6.79 11.44
C TRP A 92 -0.20 7.41 12.07
N ARG A 93 0.18 8.61 11.60
CA ARG A 93 1.34 9.34 12.11
C ARG A 93 1.25 9.54 13.62
N ASP A 94 0.11 10.04 14.07
CA ASP A 94 -0.08 10.50 15.44
C ASP A 94 -0.41 9.37 16.42
N ALA A 95 -1.11 8.33 15.98
CA ALA A 95 -1.55 7.24 16.85
C ALA A 95 -0.60 6.04 16.88
N VAL A 96 0.18 5.81 15.83
CA VAL A 96 1.03 4.60 15.73
C VAL A 96 2.47 4.95 15.42
N PHE A 97 2.74 5.65 14.32
CA PHE A 97 4.11 5.84 13.83
C PHE A 97 4.97 6.62 14.84
N LEU A 98 4.64 7.88 15.14
CA LEU A 98 5.46 8.68 16.04
C LEU A 98 5.56 8.05 17.43
N PRO A 99 4.47 7.61 18.09
CA PRO A 99 4.59 7.02 19.42
C PRO A 99 5.42 5.73 19.44
N PHE A 100 5.36 4.90 18.39
CA PHE A 100 6.23 3.73 18.25
C PHE A 100 7.71 4.13 18.09
N LYS A 101 8.00 5.12 17.25
CA LYS A 101 9.38 5.55 16.95
C LYS A 101 10.02 6.26 18.15
N GLU A 102 9.24 7.02 18.90
CA GLU A 102 9.68 7.73 20.10
C GLU A 102 9.69 6.85 21.34
N GLY A 103 9.02 5.69 21.31
CA GLY A 103 8.88 4.79 22.45
C GLY A 103 8.04 5.37 23.58
N THR A 104 7.10 6.26 23.25
CA THR A 104 6.26 6.99 24.21
C THR A 104 4.97 6.26 24.57
N THR A 105 4.69 5.13 23.92
CA THR A 105 3.49 4.32 24.13
C THR A 105 3.84 2.85 24.24
N ASP A 106 3.15 2.13 25.12
CA ASP A 106 3.38 0.70 25.31
C ASP A 106 2.90 -0.12 24.09
N PRO A 107 3.44 -1.34 23.88
CA PRO A 107 3.13 -2.13 22.70
C PRO A 107 1.66 -2.57 22.55
N GLU A 108 0.91 -2.77 23.65
CA GLU A 108 -0.50 -3.16 23.55
C GLU A 108 -1.36 -1.98 23.08
N THR A 109 -1.12 -0.79 23.65
CA THR A 109 -1.81 0.43 23.19
C THR A 109 -1.52 0.71 21.72
N LEU A 110 -0.27 0.51 21.27
CA LEU A 110 0.08 0.62 19.85
C LEU A 110 -0.63 -0.44 18.98
N ALA A 111 -0.78 -1.66 19.48
CA ALA A 111 -1.48 -2.73 18.76
C ALA A 111 -2.98 -2.40 18.60
N VAL A 112 -3.62 -1.85 19.64
CA VAL A 112 -5.01 -1.38 19.59
C VAL A 112 -5.16 -0.21 18.61
N ALA A 113 -4.25 0.76 18.64
CA ALA A 113 -4.25 1.88 17.69
C ALA A 113 -4.06 1.40 16.24
N ALA A 114 -3.17 0.44 16.01
CA ALA A 114 -2.96 -0.16 14.70
C ALA A 114 -4.18 -0.94 14.18
N ASP A 115 -4.91 -1.63 15.07
CA ASP A 115 -6.15 -2.35 14.73
C ASP A 115 -7.31 -1.39 14.41
N ALA A 116 -7.44 -0.29 15.18
CA ALA A 116 -8.39 0.77 14.88
C ALA A 116 -8.09 1.45 13.54
N TYR A 117 -6.81 1.73 13.27
CA TYR A 117 -6.38 2.28 11.98
C TYR A 117 -6.63 1.30 10.82
N TYR A 118 -6.36 0.01 11.00
CA TYR A 118 -6.69 -1.02 10.02
C TYR A 118 -8.19 -1.03 9.69
N THR A 119 -9.05 -0.92 10.71
CA THR A 119 -10.50 -0.81 10.52
C THR A 119 -10.87 0.42 9.70
N ALA A 120 -10.24 1.56 9.97
CA ALA A 120 -10.46 2.79 9.20
C ALA A 120 -10.00 2.66 7.73
N VAL A 121 -8.88 1.97 7.47
CA VAL A 121 -8.42 1.67 6.10
C VAL A 121 -9.42 0.75 5.38
N MET A 122 -9.91 -0.31 6.03
CA MET A 122 -10.91 -1.19 5.41
C MET A 122 -12.21 -0.45 5.10
N HIS A 123 -12.63 0.46 5.97
CA HIS A 123 -13.78 1.32 5.72
C HIS A 123 -13.56 2.27 4.55
N HIS A 124 -12.38 2.89 4.45
CA HIS A 124 -12.00 3.74 3.33
C HIS A 124 -12.07 2.97 2.00
N ILE A 125 -11.51 1.76 1.95
CA ILE A 125 -11.60 0.90 0.77
C ILE A 125 -13.04 0.58 0.40
N GLY A 126 -13.87 0.24 1.40
CA GLY A 126 -15.27 -0.08 1.16
C GLY A 126 -16.17 1.12 0.82
N THR A 127 -15.63 2.35 0.82
CA THR A 127 -16.40 3.57 0.58
C THR A 127 -15.79 4.39 -0.55
N PHE A 128 -14.65 5.03 -0.29
CA PHE A 128 -14.00 5.93 -1.23
C PHE A 128 -13.42 5.18 -2.44
N ASP A 129 -12.65 4.11 -2.22
CA ASP A 129 -12.04 3.35 -3.33
C ASP A 129 -13.07 2.64 -4.20
N GLN A 130 -14.19 2.19 -3.61
CA GLN A 130 -15.29 1.62 -4.40
C GLN A 130 -15.96 2.68 -5.29
N GLN A 131 -16.12 3.91 -4.81
CA GLN A 131 -16.73 5.01 -5.55
C GLN A 131 -15.83 5.57 -6.64
N THR A 132 -14.51 5.56 -6.45
CA THR A 132 -13.56 6.10 -7.44
C THR A 132 -13.06 5.04 -8.41
N TYR A 133 -12.81 3.81 -7.96
CA TYR A 133 -12.24 2.73 -8.78
C TYR A 133 -13.12 1.50 -8.93
N GLY A 134 -13.85 1.14 -7.87
CA GLY A 134 -14.56 -0.13 -7.77
C GLY A 134 -15.90 -0.21 -8.47
N THR A 135 -16.77 -1.10 -7.99
CA THR A 135 -18.05 -1.40 -8.65
C THR A 135 -19.04 -0.23 -8.63
N GLU A 136 -18.81 0.74 -7.74
CA GLU A 136 -19.62 1.96 -7.64
C GLU A 136 -19.06 3.11 -8.51
N SER A 137 -17.88 2.92 -9.11
CA SER A 137 -17.27 3.89 -10.00
C SER A 137 -17.94 3.92 -11.37
N ALA A 138 -18.00 5.12 -11.96
CA ALA A 138 -18.41 5.30 -13.36
C ALA A 138 -17.33 4.83 -14.36
N HIS A 139 -16.14 4.44 -13.88
CA HIS A 139 -15.06 3.97 -14.74
C HIS A 139 -15.43 2.66 -15.44
N ASP A 140 -15.33 2.66 -16.77
CA ASP A 140 -15.37 1.44 -17.55
C ASP A 140 -13.99 0.75 -17.62
N ALA A 141 -13.96 -0.46 -18.20
CA ALA A 141 -12.73 -1.22 -18.33
C ALA A 141 -11.69 -0.55 -19.23
N GLY A 142 -12.09 0.28 -20.20
CA GLY A 142 -11.19 1.02 -21.08
C GLY A 142 -10.48 2.14 -20.34
N SER A 143 -11.25 2.91 -19.57
CA SER A 143 -10.80 4.01 -18.72
C SER A 143 -9.80 3.52 -17.67
N ARG A 144 -10.10 2.40 -16.99
CA ARG A 144 -9.16 1.76 -16.06
C ARG A 144 -7.82 1.42 -16.72
N ARG A 145 -7.84 0.80 -17.91
CA ARG A 145 -6.60 0.44 -18.63
C ARG A 145 -5.78 1.66 -19.04
N GLU A 146 -6.44 2.73 -19.48
CA GLU A 146 -5.75 3.97 -19.85
C GLU A 146 -5.08 4.61 -18.63
N GLU A 147 -5.78 4.68 -17.51
CA GLU A 147 -5.25 5.23 -16.27
C GLU A 147 -4.06 4.40 -15.76
N ILE A 148 -4.17 3.07 -15.76
CA ILE A 148 -3.05 2.16 -15.45
C ILE A 148 -1.83 2.46 -16.34
N ALA A 149 -2.05 2.68 -17.64
CA ALA A 149 -0.98 3.00 -18.58
C ALA A 149 -0.38 4.38 -18.30
N HIS A 150 -1.17 5.33 -17.82
CA HIS A 150 -0.71 6.64 -17.36
C HIS A 150 0.15 6.51 -16.09
N LEU A 151 -0.34 5.80 -15.08
CA LEU A 151 0.38 5.53 -13.82
C LEU A 151 1.74 4.85 -14.07
N ALA A 152 1.79 3.90 -14.99
CA ALA A 152 3.04 3.25 -15.39
C ALA A 152 4.06 4.22 -16.02
N LYS A 153 3.59 5.29 -16.66
CA LYS A 153 4.44 6.33 -17.30
C LYS A 153 4.82 7.46 -16.35
N ALA A 154 4.07 7.68 -15.27
CA ALA A 154 4.31 8.76 -14.32
C ALA A 154 5.65 8.66 -13.58
N GLY A 155 6.29 7.47 -13.59
CA GLY A 155 7.58 7.26 -12.94
C GLY A 155 7.52 7.27 -11.41
N LEU A 156 6.32 7.21 -10.84
CA LEU A 156 6.10 7.11 -9.41
C LEU A 156 6.51 5.71 -8.89
N PRO A 157 7.11 5.63 -7.70
CA PRO A 157 7.50 4.34 -7.14
C PRO A 157 6.26 3.57 -6.65
N LEU A 158 6.05 2.38 -7.19
CA LEU A 158 4.92 1.48 -6.87
C LEU A 158 5.12 0.72 -5.56
N SER A 159 6.28 0.81 -4.93
CA SER A 159 6.51 0.19 -3.63
C SER A 159 7.59 0.95 -2.86
N PRO A 160 7.62 0.81 -1.53
CA PRO A 160 8.69 1.38 -0.71
C PRO A 160 10.10 0.89 -1.11
N PHE A 161 10.21 -0.23 -1.83
CA PHE A 161 11.47 -0.86 -2.21
C PHE A 161 11.97 -0.48 -3.61
N MET A 162 11.23 0.39 -4.31
CA MET A 162 11.64 0.95 -5.59
C MET A 162 12.54 2.17 -5.38
N ASP A 163 13.40 2.42 -6.37
CA ASP A 163 14.23 3.61 -6.40
C ASP A 163 13.36 4.86 -6.43
N GLY A 164 13.81 5.94 -5.80
CA GLY A 164 13.03 7.17 -5.63
C GLY A 164 11.97 7.14 -4.52
N ALA A 165 11.56 5.98 -3.99
CA ALA A 165 10.54 5.90 -2.94
C ALA A 165 10.85 6.74 -1.69
N MET A 166 12.09 6.64 -1.20
CA MET A 166 12.54 7.41 -0.05
C MET A 166 12.67 8.90 -0.38
N ASP A 167 13.09 9.25 -1.59
CA ASP A 167 13.20 10.65 -2.00
C ASP A 167 11.83 11.32 -2.13
N THR A 168 10.85 10.60 -2.68
CA THR A 168 9.44 11.01 -2.68
C THR A 168 8.94 11.22 -1.25
N THR A 169 9.23 10.28 -0.35
CA THR A 169 8.83 10.40 1.07
C THR A 169 9.49 11.59 1.76
N ARG A 170 10.77 11.86 1.51
CA ARG A 170 11.48 13.03 2.07
C ARG A 170 10.87 14.35 1.61
N ARG A 171 10.46 14.44 0.35
CA ARG A 171 9.85 15.65 -0.22
C ARG A 171 8.47 15.94 0.35
N LEU A 172 7.65 14.90 0.53
CA LEU A 172 6.25 15.06 0.91
C LEU A 172 6.03 15.01 2.42
N MET A 173 6.79 14.16 3.12
CA MET A 173 6.62 13.87 4.55
C MET A 173 7.98 13.89 5.26
N PRO A 174 8.69 15.04 5.30
CA PRO A 174 10.07 15.13 5.75
C PRO A 174 10.26 14.63 7.20
N LYS A 175 9.33 14.95 8.10
CA LYS A 175 9.39 14.49 9.50
C LYS A 175 9.31 12.96 9.61
N MET A 176 8.42 12.34 8.81
CA MET A 176 8.31 10.89 8.75
C MET A 176 9.59 10.28 8.19
N ALA A 177 10.11 10.86 7.10
CA ALA A 177 11.32 10.38 6.45
C ALA A 177 12.55 10.37 7.37
N VAL A 178 12.70 11.37 8.23
CA VAL A 178 13.80 11.43 9.22
C VAL A 178 13.69 10.32 10.26
N ALA A 179 12.48 9.94 10.65
CA ALA A 179 12.25 8.90 11.65
C ALA A 179 12.37 7.48 11.10
N LEU A 180 12.24 7.26 9.78
CA LEU A 180 12.36 5.93 9.17
C LEU A 180 13.76 5.34 9.40
N ALA A 181 13.84 4.05 9.73
CA ALA A 181 15.12 3.39 9.86
C ALA A 181 15.87 3.40 8.51
N PRO A 182 17.21 3.56 8.51
CA PRO A 182 18.01 3.42 7.31
C PRO A 182 17.74 2.05 6.68
N ARG A 183 17.37 2.05 5.40
CA ARG A 183 17.20 0.80 4.66
C ARG A 183 18.57 0.32 4.19
N PRO A 184 18.94 -0.95 4.38
CA PRO A 184 20.11 -1.49 3.70
C PRO A 184 19.90 -1.33 2.20
N SER A 185 20.82 -0.65 1.50
CA SER A 185 20.75 -0.50 0.05
C SER A 185 20.83 -1.90 -0.60
N LYS A 186 20.26 -2.09 -1.79
CA LYS A 186 20.41 -3.35 -2.56
C LYS A 186 21.87 -3.71 -2.85
N ASN A 187 22.80 -2.75 -2.71
CA ASN A 187 24.25 -2.93 -2.86
C ASN A 187 24.96 -3.26 -1.53
N ALA A 188 24.24 -3.33 -0.41
CA ALA A 188 24.76 -3.98 0.79
C ALA A 188 24.74 -5.48 0.51
N GLU A 189 25.91 -6.02 0.15
CA GLU A 189 26.13 -7.44 -0.07
C GLU A 189 25.51 -8.24 1.08
N HIS A 190 24.40 -8.92 0.76
CA HIS A 190 23.58 -9.80 1.60
C HIS A 190 22.30 -9.13 2.13
N PRO A 191 21.11 -9.53 1.64
CA PRO A 191 19.88 -9.20 2.34
C PRO A 191 19.98 -9.72 3.78
N PRO A 192 19.47 -8.98 4.79
CA PRO A 192 19.48 -9.45 6.16
C PRO A 192 18.92 -10.88 6.20
N LYS A 193 19.60 -11.81 6.90
CA LYS A 193 19.24 -13.24 6.99
C LYS A 193 17.77 -13.50 7.32
N MET A 194 17.06 -12.52 7.90
CA MET A 194 15.60 -12.52 8.07
C MET A 194 14.79 -12.72 6.78
N LEU A 195 15.29 -12.30 5.61
CA LEU A 195 14.63 -12.50 4.32
C LEU A 195 15.02 -13.82 3.63
N GLN A 196 16.07 -14.49 4.12
CA GLN A 196 16.48 -15.83 3.66
C GLN A 196 15.68 -16.94 4.38
N GLY A 197 15.13 -16.65 5.56
CA GLY A 197 14.24 -17.56 6.30
C GLY A 197 12.77 -17.32 5.98
N GLY A 198 12.25 -17.89 4.89
CA GLY A 198 10.81 -18.12 4.67
C GLY A 198 9.88 -16.91 4.48
N ALA A 199 10.27 -15.69 4.87
CA ALA A 199 9.41 -14.51 4.91
C ALA A 199 9.07 -13.95 3.52
N LEU A 200 10.02 -13.93 2.58
CA LEU A 200 9.76 -13.50 1.18
C LEU A 200 9.00 -14.55 0.38
N SER A 201 9.28 -15.85 0.60
CA SER A 201 8.50 -16.94 -0.01
C SER A 201 7.08 -16.99 0.56
N GLY A 202 6.93 -16.72 1.87
CA GLY A 202 5.65 -16.55 2.54
C GLY A 202 4.89 -15.36 1.98
N MET A 203 5.51 -14.18 1.90
CA MET A 203 4.88 -12.97 1.37
C MET A 203 4.46 -13.11 -0.10
N ARG A 204 5.26 -13.78 -0.94
CA ARG A 204 4.85 -14.10 -2.34
C ARG A 204 3.67 -15.07 -2.40
N ALA A 205 3.66 -16.10 -1.55
CA ALA A 205 2.56 -17.05 -1.47
C ALA A 205 1.29 -16.43 -0.88
N ASP A 206 1.44 -15.56 0.12
CA ASP A 206 0.37 -14.79 0.75
C ASP A 206 -0.19 -13.77 -0.22
N LEU A 207 0.64 -13.09 -1.01
CA LEU A 207 0.23 -12.16 -2.06
C LEU A 207 -0.54 -12.88 -3.18
N ALA A 208 -0.03 -14.00 -3.68
CA ALA A 208 -0.73 -14.81 -4.69
C ALA A 208 -2.09 -15.32 -4.17
N ARG A 209 -2.16 -15.69 -2.89
CA ARG A 209 -3.40 -16.09 -2.21
C ARG A 209 -4.34 -14.90 -1.98
N ALA A 210 -3.81 -13.74 -1.62
CA ALA A 210 -4.57 -12.52 -1.39
C ALA A 210 -5.25 -12.01 -2.66
N LEU A 211 -4.55 -12.13 -3.79
CA LEU A 211 -5.06 -11.81 -5.11
C LEU A 211 -6.02 -12.88 -5.67
N GLY A 212 -6.25 -13.99 -4.95
CA GLY A 212 -7.11 -15.09 -5.41
C GLY A 212 -6.58 -15.82 -6.65
N THR A 213 -5.31 -15.61 -7.01
CA THR A 213 -4.70 -16.26 -8.18
C THR A 213 -4.36 -17.72 -7.83
N ARG A 214 -5.12 -18.68 -8.39
CA ARG A 214 -4.61 -20.06 -8.46
C ARG A 214 -3.34 -20.01 -9.30
N ARG A 215 -2.25 -20.64 -8.83
CA ARG A 215 -0.95 -20.75 -9.53
C ARG A 215 -1.19 -21.01 -11.02
N THR A 216 -1.06 -19.96 -11.82
CA THR A 216 -0.88 -20.09 -13.26
C THR A 216 0.60 -19.83 -13.48
N PRO A 217 1.38 -20.79 -14.02
CA PRO A 217 2.80 -20.59 -14.22
C PRO A 217 3.02 -19.39 -15.16
N LEU A 218 3.92 -18.50 -14.74
CA LEU A 218 4.37 -17.27 -15.42
C LEU A 218 5.19 -17.59 -16.70
N THR A 219 4.66 -18.41 -17.60
CA THR A 219 5.34 -18.80 -18.85
C THR A 219 4.60 -18.45 -20.14
N MET A 220 3.46 -17.77 -20.10
CA MET A 220 2.63 -17.55 -21.31
C MET A 220 2.05 -16.14 -21.41
N LEU A 221 2.84 -15.08 -21.21
CA LEU A 221 2.41 -13.70 -21.47
C LEU A 221 3.53 -12.80 -22.03
N GLY A 222 4.51 -13.39 -22.72
CA GLY A 222 5.71 -12.69 -23.20
C GLY A 222 6.11 -12.98 -24.65
N ARG A 223 5.19 -13.39 -25.53
CA ARG A 223 5.55 -13.71 -26.92
C ARG A 223 4.66 -13.18 -28.04
N GLU A 224 3.54 -12.53 -27.77
CA GLU A 224 2.62 -12.07 -28.84
C GLU A 224 2.52 -10.55 -29.01
N LEU A 225 3.44 -9.76 -28.44
CA LEU A 225 3.49 -8.31 -28.64
C LEU A 225 4.74 -7.83 -29.40
N LEU A 226 5.33 -8.70 -30.22
CA LEU A 226 6.52 -8.37 -31.03
C LEU A 226 6.42 -8.71 -32.52
N VAL A 227 5.23 -9.00 -33.05
CA VAL A 227 4.98 -9.02 -34.51
C VAL A 227 3.53 -8.61 -34.79
N ALA A 228 3.28 -7.31 -34.93
CA ALA A 228 2.19 -6.71 -35.72
C ALA A 228 2.46 -5.21 -35.87
#